data_AF-X1K069-F1
#
_entry.id   AF-X1K069-F1
#
_cell.length_a   1.000
_cell.length_b   1.000
_cell.length_c   1.000
_cell.angle_alpha   90.00
_cell.angle_beta   90.00
_cell.angle_gamma   90.00
#
_symmetry.space_group_name_H-M   'P 1'
#
loop_
_entity.id
_entity.type
_entity.pdbx_description
1 polymer ?
#
loop_
_entity_poly.entity_id
_entity_poly.type
_entity_poly.pdbx_seq_one_letter_code
_entity_poly.pdbx_strand_id
1 'polypeptide(L)'
;MFFDPETMDAQINNPGWVKGLEEYIRASKLGPPNALNFSFGEVNAAVAGGQVAESIGWGDTGVIAADPKQSKISGKVGSAVLPGSDEIWNAKTKKWDKFPEVLPAPFMAFGGWQIAVPKAGKNQKAAWDFVKTLTSPEVSGQAAITGGTGVNPYRKSHTANLELWSKIFTPVEAKEYLGAQSDSINGKNVALDMRLPGYFSYTEVVEIELGKALAGQTTPQAALDAV
;
A
#
# COMPACT_ATOMS: atom_id res chain seq x y z
N MET A 1 7.56 11.53 8.95
CA MET A 1 8.86 10.81 8.87
C MET A 1 8.94 9.88 10.08
N PHE A 2 9.54 8.69 9.94
CA PHE A 2 9.66 7.73 11.03
C PHE A 2 10.78 8.09 12.03
N PHE A 3 11.90 8.62 11.54
CA PHE A 3 13.06 9.02 12.33
C PHE A 3 13.56 10.40 11.91
N ASP A 4 14.22 11.12 12.81
CA ASP A 4 15.01 12.29 12.46
C ASP A 4 16.24 11.86 11.63
N PRO A 5 16.53 12.48 10.47
CA PRO A 5 17.60 12.04 9.58
C PRO A 5 19.01 12.37 10.11
N GLU A 6 19.14 13.27 11.08
CA GLU A 6 20.42 13.66 11.68
C GLU A 6 20.68 12.87 12.97
N THR A 7 19.67 12.72 13.83
CA THR A 7 19.84 12.10 15.15
C THR A 7 19.40 10.63 15.19
N MET A 8 18.60 10.17 14.23
CA MET A 8 17.93 8.87 14.25
C MET A 8 16.95 8.69 15.42
N ASP A 9 16.53 9.78 16.08
CA ASP A 9 15.49 9.72 17.10
C ASP A 9 14.14 9.37 16.45
N ALA A 10 13.40 8.43 17.07
CA ALA A 10 12.06 8.06 16.62
C ALA A 10 11.13 9.29 16.64
N GLN A 11 10.33 9.43 15.59
CA GLN A 11 9.39 10.53 15.40
C GLN A 11 7.93 10.07 15.40
N ILE A 12 7.69 8.77 15.66
CA ILE A 12 6.38 8.12 15.52
C ILE A 12 5.33 8.65 16.50
N ASN A 13 5.73 9.32 17.57
CA ASN A 13 4.83 9.92 18.57
C ASN A 13 4.55 11.41 18.35
N ASN A 14 4.93 11.98 17.21
CA ASN A 14 4.64 13.37 16.90
C ASN A 14 3.13 13.61 16.62
N PRO A 15 2.64 14.86 16.70
CA PRO A 15 1.22 15.18 16.48
C PRO A 15 0.64 14.70 15.14
N GLY A 16 1.45 14.62 14.09
CA GLY A 16 1.03 14.11 12.79
C GLY A 16 0.67 12.63 12.82
N TRP A 17 1.52 11.80 13.41
CA TRP A 17 1.27 10.36 13.56
C TRP A 17 0.14 10.07 14.55
N VAL A 18 0.06 10.83 15.64
CA VAL A 18 -1.04 10.74 16.62
C VAL A 18 -2.38 10.99 15.94
N LYS A 19 -2.49 12.07 15.14
CA LYS A 19 -3.70 12.35 14.33
C LYS A 19 -3.98 11.24 13.31
N GLY A 20 -2.95 10.66 12.70
CA GLY A 20 -3.09 9.51 11.80
C GLY A 20 -3.70 8.29 12.49
N LEU A 21 -3.25 7.97 13.70
CA LEU A 21 -3.79 6.87 14.51
C LEU A 21 -5.22 7.16 15.00
N GLU A 22 -5.52 8.40 15.37
CA GLU A 22 -6.89 8.83 15.69
C GLU A 22 -7.85 8.62 14.51
N GLU A 23 -7.44 9.02 13.31
CA GLU A 23 -8.22 8.79 12.09
C GLU A 23 -8.35 7.31 11.77
N TYR A 24 -7.31 6.51 12.00
CA TYR A 24 -7.38 5.06 11.80
C TYR A 24 -8.38 4.40 12.77
N ILE A 25 -8.37 4.79 14.05
CA ILE A 25 -9.35 4.33 15.05
C ILE A 25 -10.76 4.78 14.69
N ARG A 26 -10.93 5.99 14.14
CA ARG A 26 -12.23 6.46 13.67
C ARG A 26 -12.71 5.62 12.48
N ALA A 27 -11.85 5.38 11.50
CA ALA A 27 -12.17 4.65 10.28
C ALA A 27 -12.42 3.16 10.55
N SER A 28 -11.70 2.54 11.50
CA SER A 28 -11.87 1.12 11.84
C SER A 28 -13.28 0.80 12.35
N LYS A 29 -13.96 1.77 12.97
CA LYS A 29 -15.37 1.65 13.42
C LYS A 29 -16.38 1.63 12.28
N LEU A 30 -15.97 2.03 11.06
CA LEU A 30 -16.79 1.99 9.85
C LEU A 30 -16.64 0.67 9.09
N GLY A 31 -15.62 -0.13 9.43
CA GLY A 31 -15.35 -1.41 8.79
C GLY A 31 -16.26 -2.55 9.29
N PRO A 32 -16.17 -3.73 8.66
CA PRO A 32 -16.81 -4.94 9.18
C PRO A 32 -16.49 -5.19 10.66
N PRO A 33 -17.40 -5.78 11.46
CA PRO A 33 -17.18 -5.97 12.90
C PRO A 33 -15.92 -6.75 13.28
N ASN A 34 -15.43 -7.61 12.39
CA ASN A 34 -14.21 -8.40 12.56
C ASN A 34 -13.01 -7.87 11.75
N ALA A 35 -13.07 -6.65 11.23
CA ALA A 35 -12.03 -6.07 10.37
C ALA A 35 -10.66 -5.95 11.06
N LEU A 36 -10.62 -5.85 12.39
CA LEU A 36 -9.35 -5.88 13.15
C LEU A 36 -8.59 -7.21 13.03
N ASN A 37 -9.27 -8.28 12.61
CA ASN A 37 -8.67 -9.59 12.37
C ASN A 37 -8.41 -9.85 10.88
N PHE A 38 -8.65 -8.86 10.00
CA PHE A 38 -8.42 -9.03 8.57
C PHE A 38 -6.93 -8.94 8.25
N SER A 39 -6.46 -9.88 7.43
CA SER A 39 -5.24 -9.73 6.68
C SER A 39 -5.57 -9.38 5.23
N PHE A 40 -4.54 -9.38 4.37
CA PHE A 40 -4.65 -9.10 2.94
C PHE A 40 -5.71 -9.97 2.25
N GLY A 41 -5.81 -11.25 2.61
CA GLY A 41 -6.78 -12.18 2.03
C GLY A 41 -8.22 -11.80 2.35
N GLU A 42 -8.53 -11.52 3.62
CA GLU A 42 -9.87 -11.15 4.08
C GLU A 42 -10.31 -9.80 3.50
N VAL A 43 -9.41 -8.82 3.38
CA VAL A 43 -9.71 -7.53 2.71
C VAL A 43 -10.11 -7.77 1.26
N ASN A 44 -9.33 -8.54 0.50
CA ASN A 44 -9.64 -8.82 -0.90
C ASN A 44 -10.98 -9.58 -1.06
N ALA A 45 -11.24 -10.55 -0.18
CA ALA A 45 -12.51 -11.28 -0.18
C ALA A 45 -13.71 -10.38 0.14
N ALA A 46 -13.56 -9.44 1.08
CA ALA A 46 -14.61 -8.49 1.44
C ALA A 46 -14.92 -7.53 0.28
N VAL A 47 -13.89 -7.00 -0.40
CA VAL A 47 -14.05 -6.12 -1.58
C VAL A 47 -14.67 -6.89 -2.75
N ALA A 48 -14.06 -8.00 -3.16
CA ALA A 48 -14.54 -8.80 -4.29
C ALA A 48 -15.95 -9.38 -4.03
N GLY A 49 -16.29 -9.62 -2.78
CA GLY A 49 -17.62 -10.03 -2.33
C GLY A 49 -18.66 -8.91 -2.32
N GLY A 50 -18.26 -7.64 -2.48
CA GLY A 50 -19.13 -6.46 -2.42
C GLY A 50 -19.60 -6.10 -1.01
N GLN A 51 -18.86 -6.50 0.03
CA GLN A 51 -19.22 -6.25 1.43
C GLN A 51 -18.78 -4.86 1.91
N VAL A 52 -17.78 -4.27 1.27
CA VAL A 52 -17.22 -2.96 1.61
C VAL A 52 -17.28 -2.03 0.40
N ALA A 53 -17.52 -0.75 0.64
CA ALA A 53 -17.55 0.27 -0.41
C ALA A 53 -16.15 0.77 -0.79
N GLU A 54 -15.22 0.72 0.16
CA GLU A 54 -13.85 1.20 0.00
C GLU A 54 -12.88 0.30 0.78
N SER A 55 -11.66 0.18 0.28
CA SER A 55 -10.54 -0.45 0.99
C SER A 55 -9.25 0.31 0.70
N ILE A 56 -8.41 0.50 1.72
CA ILE A 56 -7.01 0.84 1.53
C ILE A 56 -6.24 -0.47 1.40
N GLY A 57 -5.61 -0.69 0.26
CA GLY A 57 -4.94 -1.95 -0.05
C GLY A 57 -3.88 -1.81 -1.15
N TRP A 58 -3.28 -2.95 -1.51
CA TRP A 58 -2.29 -3.02 -2.58
C TRP A 58 -2.95 -2.96 -3.96
N GLY A 59 -2.14 -2.77 -5.01
CA GLY A 59 -2.62 -2.77 -6.39
C GLY A 59 -3.31 -4.08 -6.81
N ASP A 60 -3.09 -5.16 -6.07
CA ASP A 60 -3.74 -6.45 -6.24
C ASP A 60 -5.25 -6.40 -6.07
N THR A 61 -5.74 -5.59 -5.13
CA THR A 61 -7.17 -5.52 -4.81
C THR A 61 -7.98 -5.10 -6.04
N GLY A 62 -7.48 -4.12 -6.81
CA GLY A 62 -8.15 -3.67 -8.04
C GLY A 62 -8.23 -4.77 -9.10
N VAL A 63 -7.15 -5.53 -9.30
CA VAL A 63 -7.08 -6.64 -10.27
C VAL A 63 -7.99 -7.79 -9.86
N ILE A 64 -7.99 -8.17 -8.58
CA ILE A 64 -8.85 -9.22 -8.04
C ILE A 64 -10.33 -8.81 -8.13
N ALA A 65 -10.64 -7.57 -7.76
CA ALA A 65 -12.01 -7.06 -7.77
C ALA A 65 -12.60 -6.90 -9.18
N ALA A 66 -11.76 -6.71 -10.20
CA ALA A 66 -12.23 -6.63 -11.58
C ALA A 66 -12.31 -7.98 -12.30
N ASP A 67 -11.65 -9.04 -11.81
CA ASP A 67 -11.75 -10.37 -12.41
C ASP A 67 -13.13 -11.00 -12.14
N PRO A 68 -13.99 -11.23 -13.16
CA PRO A 68 -15.31 -11.81 -12.97
C PRO A 68 -15.28 -13.27 -12.47
N LYS A 69 -14.13 -13.95 -12.52
CA LYS A 69 -13.95 -15.29 -11.93
C LYS A 69 -13.74 -15.24 -10.41
N GLN A 70 -13.30 -14.11 -9.88
CA GLN A 70 -12.95 -13.93 -8.46
C GLN A 70 -13.87 -12.94 -7.74
N SER A 71 -14.59 -12.10 -8.48
CA SER A 71 -15.34 -10.97 -7.94
C SER A 71 -16.78 -10.90 -8.41
N LYS A 72 -17.67 -10.49 -7.50
CA LYS A 72 -19.08 -10.18 -7.74
C LYS A 72 -19.30 -8.74 -8.21
N ILE A 73 -18.27 -7.91 -8.17
CA ILE A 73 -18.32 -6.46 -8.50
C ILE A 73 -17.50 -6.09 -9.72
N SER A 74 -17.08 -7.07 -10.54
CA SER A 74 -16.40 -6.82 -11.82
C SER A 74 -17.20 -5.85 -12.69
N GLY A 75 -16.52 -4.88 -13.32
CA GLY A 75 -17.12 -3.80 -14.10
C GLY A 75 -17.68 -2.64 -13.27
N LYS A 76 -17.48 -2.67 -11.94
CA LYS A 76 -17.97 -1.65 -10.99
C LYS A 76 -16.89 -1.20 -9.99
N VAL A 77 -15.62 -1.50 -10.28
CA VAL A 77 -14.50 -1.17 -9.39
C VAL A 77 -13.96 0.20 -9.74
N GLY A 78 -13.69 1.02 -8.72
CA GLY A 78 -12.95 2.28 -8.86
C GLY A 78 -11.57 2.18 -8.26
N SER A 79 -10.62 3.00 -8.72
CA SER A 79 -9.29 3.11 -8.13
C SER A 79 -8.81 4.56 -8.10
N ALA A 80 -8.18 4.95 -7.00
CA ALA A 80 -7.69 6.30 -6.79
C ALA A 80 -6.39 6.28 -6.00
N VAL A 81 -5.66 7.40 -6.05
CA VAL A 81 -4.53 7.65 -5.13
C VAL A 81 -5.05 7.66 -3.68
N LEU A 82 -4.23 7.23 -2.73
CA LEU A 82 -4.59 7.26 -1.31
C LEU A 82 -5.12 8.65 -0.89
N PRO A 83 -6.16 8.70 -0.04
CA PRO A 83 -6.67 9.95 0.50
C PRO A 83 -5.57 10.80 1.14
N GLY A 84 -5.69 12.11 0.97
CA GLY A 84 -4.74 13.09 1.49
C GLY A 84 -5.33 13.97 2.59
N SER A 85 -4.58 15.01 2.95
CA SER A 85 -5.06 16.08 3.85
C SER A 85 -4.63 17.45 3.33
N ASP A 86 -5.43 18.47 3.62
CA ASP A 86 -5.06 19.88 3.43
C ASP A 86 -4.36 20.47 4.66
N GLU A 87 -4.15 19.68 5.72
CA GLU A 87 -3.49 20.07 6.96
C GLU A 87 -2.43 19.04 7.34
N ILE A 88 -1.15 19.43 7.25
CA ILE A 88 -0.01 18.51 7.40
C ILE A 88 0.88 18.95 8.55
N TRP A 89 1.27 18.01 9.40
CA TRP A 89 2.26 18.26 10.43
C TRP A 89 3.67 18.39 9.82
N ASN A 90 4.27 19.55 10.00
CA ASN A 90 5.62 19.84 9.55
C ASN A 90 6.62 19.51 10.66
N ALA A 91 7.33 18.39 10.51
CA ALA A 91 8.31 17.92 11.48
C ALA A 91 9.48 18.89 11.70
N LYS A 92 9.81 19.74 10.71
CA LYS A 92 10.92 20.73 10.84
C LYS A 92 10.50 21.94 11.64
N THR A 93 9.34 22.52 11.34
CA THR A 93 8.84 23.73 12.03
C THR A 93 8.07 23.40 13.31
N LYS A 94 7.72 22.12 13.51
CA LYS A 94 6.88 21.62 14.61
C LYS A 94 5.53 22.34 14.66
N LYS A 95 4.91 22.54 13.51
CA LYS A 95 3.62 23.21 13.35
C LYS A 95 2.75 22.48 12.32
N TRP A 96 1.46 22.71 12.40
CA TRP A 96 0.51 22.33 11.35
C TRP A 96 0.55 23.39 10.25
N ASP A 97 0.80 22.95 9.02
CA ASP A 97 0.73 23.78 7.82
C ASP A 97 -0.61 23.48 7.11
N LYS A 98 -1.34 24.54 6.76
CA LYS A 98 -2.60 24.47 6.01
C LYS A 98 -2.32 24.79 4.54
N PHE A 99 -2.83 23.95 3.64
CA PHE A 99 -2.71 24.10 2.19
C PHE A 99 -4.06 24.44 1.57
N PRO A 100 -4.11 25.17 0.44
CA PRO A 100 -5.35 25.47 -0.27
C PRO A 100 -6.06 24.24 -0.86
N GLU A 101 -5.32 23.16 -1.08
CA GLU A 101 -5.79 21.93 -1.72
C GLU A 101 -5.42 20.72 -0.85
N VAL A 102 -6.18 19.63 -0.98
CA VAL A 102 -5.84 18.35 -0.36
C VAL A 102 -4.60 17.78 -1.03
N LEU A 103 -3.58 17.50 -0.23
CA LEU A 103 -2.33 16.92 -0.71
C LEU A 103 -2.32 15.40 -0.46
N PRO A 104 -2.29 14.57 -1.51
CA PRO A 104 -2.16 13.14 -1.34
C PRO A 104 -0.76 12.78 -0.81
N ALA A 105 -0.71 11.72 0.00
CA ALA A 105 0.53 11.15 0.52
C ALA A 105 0.59 9.65 0.19
N PRO A 106 0.75 9.28 -1.09
CA PRO A 106 0.81 7.87 -1.48
C PRO A 106 1.95 7.16 -0.75
N PHE A 107 1.74 5.89 -0.40
CA PHE A 107 2.74 5.09 0.31
C PHE A 107 3.47 4.15 -0.65
N MET A 108 4.77 4.33 -0.80
CA MET A 108 5.64 3.45 -1.57
C MET A 108 6.26 2.39 -0.66
N ALA A 109 5.46 1.38 -0.31
CA ALA A 109 5.86 0.27 0.56
C ALA A 109 6.96 -0.57 -0.09
N PHE A 110 8.16 -0.57 0.50
CA PHE A 110 9.39 -1.25 0.06
C PHE A 110 9.82 -1.08 -1.41
N GLY A 111 9.07 -0.35 -2.25
CA GLY A 111 9.18 -0.48 -3.71
C GLY A 111 8.71 -1.84 -4.24
N GLY A 112 7.96 -2.62 -3.45
CA GLY A 112 7.45 -3.96 -3.78
C GLY A 112 8.43 -5.11 -3.52
N TRP A 113 8.11 -6.28 -4.08
CA TRP A 113 8.90 -7.50 -3.94
C TRP A 113 10.08 -7.54 -4.90
N GLN A 114 11.23 -8.04 -4.42
CA GLN A 114 12.45 -8.18 -5.21
C GLN A 114 12.85 -9.66 -5.31
N ILE A 115 13.35 -10.07 -6.48
CA ILE A 115 13.94 -11.40 -6.66
C ILE A 115 15.47 -11.28 -6.75
N ALA A 116 16.17 -12.12 -6.00
CA ALA A 116 17.64 -12.13 -5.95
C ALA A 116 18.19 -13.56 -6.09
N VAL A 117 19.40 -13.68 -6.63
CA VAL A 117 20.13 -14.96 -6.70
C VAL A 117 21.09 -15.05 -5.51
N PRO A 118 20.91 -16.02 -4.58
CA PRO A 118 21.82 -16.16 -3.45
C PRO A 118 23.23 -16.51 -3.89
N LYS A 119 24.25 -15.85 -3.33
CA LYS A 119 25.67 -16.10 -3.66
C LYS A 119 26.10 -17.56 -3.45
N ALA A 120 25.52 -18.24 -2.46
CA ALA A 120 25.81 -19.64 -2.16
C ALA A 120 25.15 -20.65 -3.14
N GLY A 121 24.32 -20.18 -4.07
CA GLY A 121 23.63 -21.04 -5.03
C GLY A 121 24.59 -21.78 -5.97
N LYS A 122 24.30 -23.04 -6.26
CA LYS A 122 25.13 -23.89 -7.14
C LYS A 122 24.89 -23.64 -8.64
N ASN A 123 23.71 -23.10 -8.99
CA ASN A 123 23.25 -22.92 -10.37
C ASN A 123 23.04 -21.43 -10.72
N GLN A 124 24.07 -20.61 -10.52
CA GLN A 124 23.99 -19.14 -10.64
C GLN A 124 23.40 -18.68 -11.99
N LYS A 125 23.89 -19.24 -13.11
CA LYS A 125 23.42 -18.88 -14.46
C LYS A 125 21.94 -19.23 -14.65
N ALA A 126 21.52 -20.44 -14.28
CA ALA A 126 20.15 -20.87 -14.45
C ALA A 126 19.19 -20.04 -13.58
N ALA A 127 19.57 -19.72 -12.34
CA ALA A 127 18.80 -18.85 -11.47
C ALA A 127 18.65 -17.44 -12.06
N TRP A 128 19.72 -16.88 -12.65
CA TRP A 128 19.64 -15.59 -13.33
C TRP A 128 18.82 -15.63 -14.62
N ASP A 129 18.90 -16.71 -15.39
CA ASP A 129 18.04 -16.91 -16.56
C ASP A 129 16.56 -16.94 -16.16
N PHE A 130 16.22 -17.60 -15.03
CA PHE A 130 14.87 -17.58 -14.47
C PHE A 130 14.42 -16.17 -14.06
N VAL A 131 15.28 -15.38 -13.39
CA VAL A 131 14.97 -13.98 -13.03
C VAL A 131 14.64 -13.15 -14.28
N LYS A 132 15.43 -13.29 -15.35
CA LYS A 132 15.17 -12.59 -16.61
C LYS A 132 13.84 -13.00 -17.23
N THR A 133 13.51 -14.29 -17.24
CA THR A 133 12.24 -14.79 -17.76
C THR A 133 11.06 -14.27 -16.94
N LEU A 134 11.11 -14.44 -15.61
CA LEU A 134 10.05 -14.02 -14.70
C LEU A 134 9.75 -12.52 -14.80
N THR A 135 10.79 -11.71 -14.95
CA THR A 135 10.67 -10.25 -15.01
C THR A 135 10.52 -9.71 -16.43
N SER A 136 10.51 -10.57 -17.47
CA SER A 136 10.38 -10.15 -18.86
C SER A 136 9.03 -9.45 -19.10
N PRO A 137 8.92 -8.47 -20.02
CA PRO A 137 7.67 -7.75 -20.26
C PRO A 137 6.47 -8.64 -20.56
N GLU A 138 6.70 -9.78 -21.22
CA GLU A 138 5.66 -10.76 -21.55
C GLU A 138 5.14 -11.46 -20.29
N VAL A 139 6.02 -12.09 -19.52
CA VAL A 139 5.64 -12.85 -18.32
C VAL A 139 5.10 -11.93 -17.23
N SER A 140 5.79 -10.82 -16.96
CA SER A 140 5.36 -9.88 -15.92
C SER A 140 4.10 -9.12 -16.29
N GLY A 141 3.86 -8.89 -17.59
CA GLY A 141 2.61 -8.32 -18.07
C GLY A 141 1.42 -9.25 -17.81
N GLN A 142 1.53 -10.54 -18.14
CA GLN A 142 0.46 -11.50 -17.83
C GLN A 142 0.24 -11.63 -16.33
N ALA A 143 1.32 -11.64 -15.54
CA ALA A 143 1.20 -11.69 -14.09
C ALA A 143 0.45 -10.45 -13.54
N ALA A 144 0.75 -9.25 -14.06
CA ALA A 144 0.13 -8.00 -13.60
C ALA A 144 -1.40 -7.95 -13.78
N ILE A 145 -1.95 -8.68 -14.74
CA ILE A 145 -3.41 -8.80 -14.96
C ILE A 145 -4.02 -10.07 -14.36
N THR A 146 -3.23 -10.89 -13.70
CA THR A 146 -3.69 -12.13 -13.07
C THR A 146 -3.82 -11.91 -11.58
N GLY A 147 -5.05 -11.92 -11.06
CA GLY A 147 -5.31 -11.75 -9.64
C GLY A 147 -4.59 -12.80 -8.79
N GLY A 148 -4.04 -12.37 -7.65
CA GLY A 148 -3.34 -13.24 -6.70
C GLY A 148 -1.86 -13.49 -6.99
N THR A 149 -1.29 -12.91 -8.05
CA THR A 149 0.15 -13.07 -8.35
C THR A 149 1.07 -12.20 -7.50
N GLY A 150 0.56 -11.14 -6.85
CA GLY A 150 1.38 -10.15 -6.17
C GLY A 150 2.07 -9.15 -7.10
N VAL A 151 1.83 -9.25 -8.41
CA VAL A 151 2.50 -8.40 -9.40
C VAL A 151 1.65 -7.18 -9.71
N ASN A 152 2.17 -5.99 -9.42
CA ASN A 152 1.55 -4.72 -9.79
C ASN A 152 2.33 -4.06 -10.94
N PRO A 153 1.78 -3.02 -11.61
CA PRO A 153 2.52 -2.32 -12.66
C PRO A 153 3.82 -1.67 -12.15
N TYR A 154 4.98 -2.18 -12.61
CA TYR A 154 6.31 -1.63 -12.29
C TYR A 154 7.15 -1.30 -13.54
N ARG A 155 6.64 -1.57 -14.74
CA ARG A 155 7.28 -1.23 -16.03
C ARG A 155 6.42 -0.24 -16.80
N LYS A 156 7.05 0.65 -17.57
CA LYS A 156 6.35 1.49 -18.56
C LYS A 156 5.52 0.67 -19.55
N SER A 157 6.00 -0.52 -19.92
CA SER A 157 5.25 -1.44 -20.81
C SER A 157 3.98 -1.99 -20.17
N HIS A 158 3.91 -2.10 -18.83
CA HIS A 158 2.69 -2.55 -18.16
C HIS A 158 1.61 -1.47 -18.29
N THR A 159 1.93 -0.20 -18.07
CA THR A 159 0.94 0.89 -18.15
C THR A 159 0.60 1.30 -19.58
N ALA A 160 1.47 1.04 -20.56
CA ALA A 160 1.22 1.37 -21.96
C ALA A 160 0.40 0.30 -22.74
N ASN A 161 0.33 -0.95 -22.26
CA ASN A 161 -0.34 -2.04 -22.96
C ASN A 161 -1.82 -2.14 -22.60
N LEU A 162 -2.65 -1.22 -23.10
CA LEU A 162 -4.08 -1.17 -22.79
C LEU A 162 -4.87 -2.39 -23.32
N GLU A 163 -4.39 -3.05 -24.39
CA GLU A 163 -4.99 -4.28 -24.90
C GLU A 163 -4.88 -5.44 -23.89
N LEU A 164 -3.80 -5.47 -23.11
CA LEU A 164 -3.66 -6.48 -22.07
C LEU A 164 -4.64 -6.26 -20.92
N TRP A 165 -4.80 -5.01 -20.48
CA TRP A 165 -5.70 -4.65 -19.39
C TRP A 165 -7.18 -4.78 -19.76
N SER A 166 -7.55 -4.58 -21.02
CA SER A 166 -8.94 -4.74 -21.48
C SER A 166 -9.49 -6.16 -21.35
N LYS A 167 -8.62 -7.15 -21.08
CA LYS A 167 -9.03 -8.53 -20.77
C LYS A 167 -9.70 -8.68 -19.41
N ILE A 168 -9.44 -7.76 -18.48
CA ILE A 168 -9.96 -7.81 -17.10
C ILE A 168 -10.68 -6.52 -16.69
N PHE A 169 -10.31 -5.38 -17.27
CA PHE A 169 -10.88 -4.09 -16.93
C PHE A 169 -11.75 -3.55 -18.07
N THR A 170 -12.84 -2.89 -17.69
CA THR A 170 -13.50 -1.92 -18.56
C THR A 170 -12.56 -0.74 -18.86
N PRO A 171 -12.82 0.06 -19.91
CA PRO A 171 -12.01 1.25 -20.19
C PRO A 171 -11.95 2.26 -19.04
N VAL A 172 -13.01 2.36 -18.24
CA VAL A 172 -13.06 3.24 -17.06
C VAL A 172 -12.18 2.69 -15.95
N GLU A 173 -12.35 1.42 -15.57
CA GLU A 173 -11.52 0.75 -14.56
C GLU A 173 -10.03 0.82 -14.93
N ALA A 174 -9.68 0.55 -16.19
CA ALA A 174 -8.30 0.59 -16.65
C ALA A 174 -7.70 1.99 -16.52
N LYS A 175 -8.46 3.03 -16.89
CA LYS A 175 -8.01 4.42 -16.79
C LYS A 175 -7.79 4.82 -15.33
N GLU A 176 -8.73 4.50 -14.46
CA GLU A 176 -8.66 4.82 -13.04
C GLU A 176 -7.52 4.06 -12.34
N TYR A 177 -7.43 2.75 -12.55
CA TYR A 177 -6.40 1.91 -11.95
C TYR A 177 -4.99 2.30 -12.39
N LEU A 178 -4.74 2.38 -13.71
CA LEU A 178 -3.41 2.72 -14.22
C LEU A 178 -3.05 4.18 -13.93
N GLY A 179 -4.04 5.08 -13.93
CA GLY A 179 -3.88 6.46 -13.52
C GLY A 179 -3.45 6.56 -12.06
N ALA A 180 -4.20 5.93 -11.14
CA ALA A 180 -3.88 5.91 -9.71
C ALA A 180 -2.49 5.33 -9.42
N GLN A 181 -2.11 4.25 -10.12
CA GLN A 181 -0.77 3.66 -9.99
C GLN A 181 0.32 4.62 -10.48
N SER A 182 0.13 5.23 -11.65
CA SER A 182 1.07 6.21 -12.21
C SER A 182 1.20 7.44 -11.31
N ASP A 183 0.09 7.99 -10.85
CA ASP A 183 0.05 9.20 -10.02
C ASP A 183 0.65 8.95 -8.64
N SER A 184 0.43 7.77 -8.06
CA SER A 184 1.04 7.37 -6.79
C SER A 184 2.56 7.26 -6.88
N ILE A 185 3.08 6.63 -7.95
CA ILE A 185 4.53 6.46 -8.16
C ILE A 185 5.22 7.80 -8.45
N ASN A 186 4.54 8.71 -9.15
CA ASN A 186 5.08 10.02 -9.53
C ASN A 186 4.69 11.15 -8.56
N GLY A 187 4.11 10.81 -7.40
CA GLY A 187 3.67 11.79 -6.40
C GLY A 187 4.83 12.66 -5.90
N LYS A 188 4.52 13.91 -5.50
CA LYS A 188 5.52 14.82 -4.92
C LYS A 188 5.76 14.60 -3.42
N ASN A 189 4.72 14.16 -2.72
CA ASN A 189 4.72 13.96 -1.26
C ASN A 189 4.59 12.47 -0.91
N VAL A 190 5.50 11.64 -1.43
CA VAL A 190 5.41 10.19 -1.24
C VAL A 190 5.94 9.80 0.13
N ALA A 191 5.18 9.00 0.86
CA ALA A 191 5.65 8.34 2.06
C ALA A 191 6.48 7.11 1.66
N LEU A 192 7.75 7.09 2.08
CA LEU A 192 8.64 5.96 1.87
C LEU A 192 8.60 5.02 3.07
N ASP A 193 8.70 3.74 2.77
CA ASP A 193 8.89 2.73 3.81
C ASP A 193 10.28 2.79 4.45
N MET A 194 10.37 2.24 5.66
CA MET A 194 11.62 2.12 6.39
C MET A 194 12.54 1.08 5.75
N ARG A 195 13.82 1.42 5.60
CA ARG A 195 14.86 0.54 5.02
C ARG A 195 16.07 0.45 5.95
N LEU A 196 15.79 0.22 7.23
CA LEU A 196 16.79 0.20 8.30
C LEU A 196 17.02 -1.22 8.81
N PRO A 197 18.25 -1.56 9.26
CA PRO A 197 18.46 -2.73 10.10
C PRO A 197 17.53 -2.70 11.32
N GLY A 198 17.01 -3.85 11.74
CA GLY A 198 16.05 -3.93 12.85
C GLY A 198 14.63 -3.50 12.50
N TYR A 199 14.34 -3.23 11.22
CA TYR A 199 13.00 -2.91 10.71
C TYR A 199 11.90 -3.81 11.29
N PHE A 200 12.08 -5.13 11.23
CA PHE A 200 11.08 -6.09 11.72
C PHE A 200 10.77 -5.92 13.21
N SER A 201 11.80 -5.71 14.04
CA SER A 201 11.61 -5.49 15.47
C SER A 201 10.90 -4.17 15.75
N TYR A 202 11.23 -3.11 15.00
CA TYR A 202 10.55 -1.83 15.13
C TYR A 202 9.07 -1.93 14.73
N THR A 203 8.76 -2.56 13.60
CA THR A 203 7.38 -2.71 13.14
C THR A 203 6.56 -3.62 14.03
N GLU A 204 7.14 -4.68 14.60
CA GLU A 204 6.46 -5.53 15.56
C GLU A 204 6.00 -4.72 16.80
N VAL A 205 6.87 -3.88 17.35
CA VAL A 205 6.52 -3.00 18.48
C VAL A 205 5.44 -2.00 18.07
N VAL A 206 5.58 -1.34 16.92
CA VAL A 206 4.55 -0.44 16.38
C VAL A 206 3.21 -1.16 16.26
N GLU A 207 3.15 -2.32 15.61
CA GLU A 207 1.91 -3.08 15.40
C GLU A 207 1.25 -3.50 16.72
N ILE A 208 2.02 -3.91 17.71
CA ILE A 208 1.52 -4.24 19.06
C ILE A 208 0.86 -3.01 19.70
N GLU A 209 1.54 -1.86 19.74
CA GLU A 209 1.01 -0.66 20.40
C GLU A 209 -0.17 -0.05 19.63
N LEU A 210 -0.13 -0.06 18.29
CA LEU A 210 -1.28 0.32 17.46
C LEU A 210 -2.48 -0.59 17.72
N GLY A 211 -2.26 -1.91 17.85
CA GLY A 211 -3.29 -2.88 18.18
C GLY A 211 -3.98 -2.58 19.52
N LYS A 212 -3.21 -2.21 20.55
CA LYS A 212 -3.77 -1.78 21.85
C LYS A 212 -4.62 -0.52 21.72
N ALA A 213 -4.17 0.47 20.95
CA ALA A 213 -4.94 1.70 20.71
C ALA A 213 -6.25 1.43 19.94
N LEU A 214 -6.20 0.59 18.90
CA LEU A 214 -7.38 0.15 18.14
C LEU A 214 -8.39 -0.61 19.00
N ALA A 215 -7.91 -1.42 19.95
CA ALA A 215 -8.73 -2.12 20.93
C ALA A 215 -9.24 -1.20 22.07
N GLY A 216 -8.88 0.08 22.08
CA GLY A 216 -9.27 1.05 23.11
C GLY A 216 -8.58 0.84 24.46
N GLN A 217 -7.48 0.09 24.50
CA GLN A 217 -6.74 -0.23 25.74
C GLN A 217 -5.80 0.90 26.17
N THR A 218 -5.44 1.80 25.25
CA THR A 218 -4.58 2.96 25.49
C THR A 218 -4.98 4.11 24.56
N THR A 219 -4.52 5.33 24.86
CA THR A 219 -4.72 6.49 23.98
C THR A 219 -3.75 6.45 22.80
N PRO A 220 -4.06 7.11 21.67
CA PRO A 220 -3.15 7.20 20.53
C PRO A 220 -1.77 7.74 20.89
N GLN A 221 -1.70 8.82 21.68
CA GLN A 221 -0.42 9.38 22.14
C GLN A 221 0.36 8.36 22.99
N ALA A 222 -0.29 7.73 23.98
CA ALA A 222 0.40 6.81 24.87
C ALA A 222 0.85 5.51 24.16
N ALA A 223 0.13 5.04 23.14
CA ALA A 223 0.59 3.95 22.29
C ALA A 223 1.87 4.33 21.54
N LEU A 224 1.88 5.49 20.90
CA LEU A 224 3.01 5.92 20.08
C LEU A 224 4.23 6.32 20.93
N ASP A 225 4.02 6.82 22.16
CA ASP A 225 5.10 7.09 23.13
C ASP A 225 5.78 5.80 23.64
N ALA A 226 5.12 4.65 23.54
CA ALA A 226 5.64 3.35 24.00
C ALA A 226 6.48 2.62 22.94
N VAL A 227 6.53 3.15 21.71
CA VAL A 227 7.35 2.64 20.60
C VAL A 227 8.77 3.18 20.69
#